data_AF-W3TUX5-F1
#
_entry.id   AF-W3TUX5-F1
#
_cell.length_a   1.000
_cell.length_b   1.000
_cell.length_c   1.000
_cell.angle_alpha   90.00
_cell.angle_beta   90.00
_cell.angle_gamma   90.00
#
_symmetry.space_group_name_H-M   'P 1'
#
loop_
_entity.id
_entity.type
_entity.pdbx_description
1 polymer ?
#
loop_
_entity_poly.entity_id
_entity_poly.type
_entity_poly.pdbx_seq_one_letter_code
_entity_poly.pdbx_strand_id
1 'polypeptide(L)'
;KEKNTAPIQGGEALYAMAAPQRPPRAKNKEKNTAPIQGGEALYAMAAPQKKKTILSKDEISKRLQGSVSIQYCEAEIQHWCRVVYGNPHALKEEIATIKENPMFGEQLSWEVANHPTSFSKLAGNKMLGIKNSARKEAEAGLPSLCNAIGDYAKTVKREKESILQNYHAEQKRHEQPMERVQMVKKPRKPLHLEKEMAPLSNKEIAYKIQRDTSVQYGQAEIQYWCHIVYDNPCLLRERTEEIQKNPAMGEELSWQVANHPTFFAKFAGHQTLGIKNEARKKAEAGLSSLCNALDSYTNAVKQAKESIIKEHQEKQNRQGQSAGLAQELQKKQHALSKWPKLPEHSTVTARHESGETSRQVDSKPPDVRPRKVGTTKAMAFTH
;
A
#
# COMPACT_ATOMS: atom_id res chain seq x y z
N LYS A 1 17.31 -62.34 -11.95
CA LYS A 1 18.21 -62.50 -10.79
C LYS A 1 18.09 -61.22 -9.97
N GLU A 2 17.06 -61.16 -9.12
CA GLU A 2 17.11 -61.37 -7.65
C GLU A 2 17.51 -60.07 -6.95
N LYS A 3 16.61 -59.40 -6.20
CA LYS A 3 16.12 -59.70 -4.83
C LYS A 3 17.30 -59.85 -3.85
N ASN A 4 17.33 -59.34 -2.63
CA ASN A 4 16.45 -58.56 -1.75
C ASN A 4 17.22 -58.45 -0.40
N THR A 5 16.73 -57.60 0.51
CA THR A 5 16.76 -57.75 1.99
C THR A 5 18.04 -57.49 2.81
N ALA A 6 17.90 -56.56 3.76
CA ALA A 6 18.54 -56.54 5.07
C ALA A 6 18.12 -57.76 5.93
N PRO A 7 18.76 -57.96 7.11
CA PRO A 7 17.94 -57.99 8.31
C PRO A 7 18.57 -57.33 9.58
N ILE A 8 17.68 -57.24 10.57
CA ILE A 8 17.67 -56.60 11.89
C ILE A 8 18.29 -57.52 12.99
N GLN A 9 18.61 -56.94 14.16
CA GLN A 9 18.58 -57.45 15.56
C GLN A 9 19.93 -57.23 16.28
N GLY A 10 20.05 -56.87 17.56
CA GLY A 10 19.14 -56.71 18.70
C GLY A 10 19.99 -56.76 19.99
N GLY A 11 19.51 -56.24 21.13
CA GLY A 11 20.14 -56.51 22.44
C GLY A 11 19.93 -55.46 23.54
N GLU A 12 18.78 -55.54 24.23
CA GLU A 12 18.57 -54.99 25.58
C GLU A 12 19.21 -55.91 26.64
N ALA A 13 19.71 -55.34 27.75
CA ALA A 13 19.84 -56.05 29.02
C ALA A 13 19.69 -55.08 30.21
N LEU A 14 18.64 -55.33 30.99
CA LEU A 14 18.31 -54.77 32.31
C LEU A 14 19.22 -55.35 33.40
N TYR A 15 19.53 -54.56 34.44
CA TYR A 15 19.68 -55.07 35.81
C TYR A 15 19.22 -54.00 36.83
N ALA A 16 18.55 -54.46 37.88
CA ALA A 16 17.73 -53.72 38.83
C ALA A 16 18.35 -53.61 40.24
N MET A 17 17.92 -52.64 41.07
CA MET A 17 17.41 -52.84 42.45
C MET A 17 16.96 -51.52 43.13
N ALA A 18 16.12 -51.63 44.17
CA ALA A 18 15.11 -50.65 44.62
C ALA A 18 15.28 -50.11 46.07
N ALA A 19 14.73 -48.88 46.31
CA ALA A 19 13.97 -48.30 47.47
C ALA A 19 14.47 -48.50 48.95
N PRO A 20 13.88 -47.92 50.04
CA PRO A 20 12.67 -47.04 50.24
C PRO A 20 12.90 -45.80 51.18
N GLN A 21 11.98 -44.85 51.39
CA GLN A 21 10.97 -44.80 52.50
C GLN A 21 10.18 -43.46 52.50
N ARG A 22 8.94 -43.48 53.02
CA ARG A 22 7.95 -42.41 53.31
C ARG A 22 7.62 -42.48 54.83
N PRO A 23 6.59 -41.81 55.41
CA PRO A 23 6.08 -40.42 55.46
C PRO A 23 5.87 -39.96 56.96
N PRO A 24 5.06 -38.93 57.37
CA PRO A 24 3.56 -38.94 57.42
C PRO A 24 2.86 -37.56 57.10
N ARG A 25 1.65 -37.51 56.49
CA ARG A 25 0.25 -37.33 57.05
C ARG A 25 0.00 -35.96 57.77
N ALA A 26 -1.12 -35.22 57.67
CA ALA A 26 -2.54 -35.58 57.47
C ALA A 26 -3.44 -34.38 57.02
N LYS A 27 -4.71 -34.73 56.69
CA LYS A 27 -5.84 -33.96 56.13
C LYS A 27 -6.62 -33.13 57.17
N ASN A 28 -7.33 -32.06 56.76
CA ASN A 28 -8.81 -31.97 56.67
C ASN A 28 -9.42 -30.55 56.85
N LYS A 29 -10.54 -30.36 56.15
CA LYS A 29 -11.80 -29.68 56.54
C LYS A 29 -12.10 -28.23 56.09
N GLU A 30 -13.25 -28.19 55.42
CA GLU A 30 -14.12 -27.12 54.94
C GLU A 30 -14.94 -26.48 56.08
N LYS A 31 -15.18 -25.14 56.03
CA LYS A 31 -16.48 -24.46 56.30
C LYS A 31 -16.40 -22.91 56.26
N ASN A 32 -17.48 -22.34 55.72
CA ASN A 32 -17.88 -20.93 55.58
C ASN A 32 -17.82 -20.07 56.86
N THR A 33 -17.60 -18.74 56.70
CA THR A 33 -18.48 -17.58 57.06
C THR A 33 -17.63 -16.29 57.25
N ALA A 34 -18.05 -15.18 56.62
CA ALA A 34 -17.45 -13.81 56.68
C ALA A 34 -17.73 -13.10 58.04
N PRO A 35 -17.24 -11.87 58.41
CA PRO A 35 -16.96 -10.71 57.53
C PRO A 35 -15.79 -9.72 57.87
N ILE A 36 -15.41 -8.92 56.85
CA ILE A 36 -14.88 -7.52 56.88
C ILE A 36 -13.49 -7.25 57.52
N GLN A 37 -12.48 -6.82 56.73
CA GLN A 37 -12.06 -5.40 56.51
C GLN A 37 -10.65 -5.29 55.86
N GLY A 38 -10.56 -4.52 54.77
CA GLY A 38 -9.38 -3.70 54.42
C GLY A 38 -8.18 -4.35 53.70
N GLY A 39 -7.99 -4.01 52.42
CA GLY A 39 -6.70 -4.21 51.74
C GLY A 39 -6.82 -4.32 50.22
N GLU A 40 -6.79 -3.18 49.53
CA GLU A 40 -6.84 -3.04 48.08
C GLU A 40 -5.72 -3.82 47.37
N ALA A 41 -6.08 -4.81 46.54
CA ALA A 41 -5.19 -5.44 45.57
C ALA A 41 -5.66 -5.11 44.16
N LEU A 42 -4.89 -4.25 43.50
CA LEU A 42 -5.11 -3.74 42.16
C LEU A 42 -5.22 -4.86 41.11
N TYR A 43 -6.33 -4.86 40.38
CA TYR A 43 -6.53 -5.61 39.15
C TYR A 43 -5.44 -5.26 38.13
N ALA A 44 -4.56 -6.22 37.82
CA ALA A 44 -3.78 -6.19 36.59
C ALA A 44 -4.68 -6.61 35.42
N MET A 45 -5.46 -5.68 34.89
CA MET A 45 -6.18 -5.89 33.62
C MET A 45 -5.16 -5.81 32.48
N ALA A 46 -4.81 -6.97 31.92
CA ALA A 46 -4.04 -7.06 30.69
C ALA A 46 -4.80 -6.31 29.57
N ALA A 47 -4.25 -5.19 29.12
CA ALA A 47 -4.79 -4.44 28.00
C ALA A 47 -4.68 -5.28 26.71
N PRO A 48 -5.75 -5.42 25.92
CA PRO A 48 -5.67 -6.16 24.67
C PRO A 48 -4.83 -5.33 23.70
N GLN A 49 -3.65 -5.84 23.32
CA GLN A 49 -2.90 -5.29 22.20
C GLN A 49 -3.68 -5.55 20.91
N LYS A 50 -4.51 -4.58 20.51
CA LYS A 50 -5.13 -4.58 19.19
C LYS A 50 -4.03 -4.34 18.15
N LYS A 51 -3.59 -5.43 17.54
CA LYS A 51 -2.68 -5.46 16.39
C LYS A 51 -3.23 -4.53 15.30
N LYS A 52 -2.39 -3.64 14.76
CA LYS A 52 -2.67 -2.97 13.48
C LYS A 52 -2.80 -4.07 12.43
N THR A 53 -4.02 -4.47 12.10
CA THR A 53 -4.27 -5.57 11.16
C THR A 53 -3.95 -5.09 9.77
N ILE A 54 -2.71 -5.27 9.32
CA ILE A 54 -2.30 -5.11 7.93
C ILE A 54 -3.35 -5.84 7.08
N LEU A 55 -3.97 -5.14 6.13
CA LEU A 55 -4.98 -5.71 5.24
C LEU A 55 -4.33 -6.91 4.52
N SER A 56 -4.69 -8.12 4.93
CA SER A 56 -4.10 -9.35 4.39
C SER A 56 -4.60 -9.59 2.97
N LYS A 57 -3.79 -10.26 2.14
CA LYS A 57 -4.19 -10.75 0.82
C LYS A 57 -5.50 -11.54 0.88
N ASP A 58 -5.69 -12.32 1.94
CA ASP A 58 -6.90 -13.12 2.17
C ASP A 58 -8.15 -12.26 2.44
N GLU A 59 -7.98 -11.12 3.13
CA GLU A 59 -9.06 -10.17 3.43
C GLU A 59 -9.54 -9.50 2.13
N ILE A 60 -8.61 -9.12 1.26
CA ILE A 60 -8.89 -8.56 -0.07
C ILE A 60 -9.63 -9.60 -0.92
N SER A 61 -9.12 -10.83 -0.96
CA SER A 61 -9.72 -11.93 -1.73
C SER A 61 -11.15 -12.23 -1.29
N LYS A 62 -11.40 -12.26 0.03
CA LYS A 62 -12.73 -12.46 0.60
C LYS A 62 -13.70 -11.35 0.23
N ARG A 63 -13.27 -10.08 0.27
CA ARG A 63 -14.10 -8.94 -0.13
C ARG A 63 -14.38 -8.94 -1.64
N LEU A 64 -13.39 -9.30 -2.46
CA LEU A 64 -13.58 -9.49 -3.90
C LEU A 64 -14.61 -10.58 -4.21
N GLN A 65 -14.57 -11.71 -3.48
CA GLN A 65 -15.51 -12.80 -3.66
C GLN A 65 -16.96 -12.41 -3.31
N GLY A 66 -17.14 -11.44 -2.43
CA GLY A 66 -18.44 -10.87 -2.07
C GLY A 66 -18.95 -9.77 -3.01
N SER A 67 -18.15 -9.29 -3.99
CA SER A 67 -18.59 -8.23 -4.91
C SER A 67 -19.56 -8.78 -5.95
N VAL A 68 -20.76 -8.19 -5.99
CA VAL A 68 -21.81 -8.52 -6.97
C VAL A 68 -21.34 -8.25 -8.41
N SER A 69 -20.58 -7.17 -8.61
CA SER A 69 -20.03 -6.81 -9.93
C SER A 69 -19.09 -7.87 -10.46
N ILE A 70 -18.22 -8.41 -9.60
CA ILE A 70 -17.28 -9.49 -9.95
C ILE A 70 -18.04 -10.77 -10.29
N GLN A 71 -19.07 -11.11 -9.51
CA GLN A 71 -19.90 -12.28 -9.79
C GLN A 71 -20.65 -12.16 -11.12
N TYR A 72 -21.17 -10.96 -11.43
CA TYR A 72 -21.83 -10.69 -12.71
C TYR A 72 -20.86 -10.90 -13.88
N CYS A 73 -19.66 -10.32 -13.82
CA CYS A 73 -18.66 -10.50 -14.86
C CYS A 73 -18.18 -11.97 -14.97
N GLU A 74 -18.02 -12.69 -13.85
CA GLU A 74 -17.70 -14.14 -13.88
C GLU A 74 -18.82 -14.93 -14.58
N ALA A 75 -20.08 -14.61 -14.32
CA ALA A 75 -21.22 -15.26 -14.98
C ALA A 75 -21.29 -14.94 -16.49
N GLU A 76 -20.99 -13.70 -16.87
CA GLU A 76 -20.93 -13.28 -18.27
C GLU A 76 -19.81 -14.00 -19.03
N ILE A 77 -18.62 -14.14 -18.44
CA ILE A 77 -17.53 -14.94 -19.01
C ILE A 77 -17.96 -16.40 -19.16
N GLN A 78 -18.59 -17.00 -18.14
CA GLN A 78 -19.07 -18.39 -18.20
C GLN A 78 -20.11 -18.59 -19.31
N HIS A 79 -21.01 -17.61 -19.49
CA HIS A 79 -21.98 -17.61 -20.58
C HIS A 79 -21.28 -17.65 -21.94
N TRP A 80 -20.34 -16.71 -22.18
CA TRP A 80 -19.62 -16.66 -23.45
C TRP A 80 -18.69 -17.86 -23.65
N CYS A 81 -18.08 -18.41 -22.60
CA CYS A 81 -17.31 -19.65 -22.67
C CYS A 81 -18.20 -20.83 -23.10
N ARG A 82 -19.44 -20.90 -22.63
CA ARG A 82 -20.40 -21.91 -23.09
C ARG A 82 -20.72 -21.75 -24.57
N VAL A 83 -20.90 -20.53 -25.07
CA VAL A 83 -21.18 -20.25 -26.48
C VAL A 83 -19.97 -20.59 -27.37
N VAL A 84 -18.79 -20.09 -27.01
CA VAL A 84 -17.55 -20.18 -27.80
C VAL A 84 -16.95 -21.58 -27.76
N TYR A 85 -16.90 -22.21 -26.58
CA TYR A 85 -16.20 -23.48 -26.36
C TYR A 85 -17.11 -24.67 -26.07
N GLY A 86 -18.41 -24.45 -25.87
CA GLY A 86 -19.32 -25.50 -25.38
C GLY A 86 -19.07 -25.87 -23.91
N ASN A 87 -18.19 -25.16 -23.22
CA ASN A 87 -17.81 -25.41 -21.83
C ASN A 87 -17.71 -24.08 -21.06
N PRO A 88 -18.59 -23.84 -20.06
CA PRO A 88 -18.55 -22.59 -19.28
C PRO A 88 -17.28 -22.42 -18.43
N HIS A 89 -16.51 -23.48 -18.21
CA HIS A 89 -15.30 -23.46 -17.37
C HIS A 89 -14.00 -23.52 -18.18
N ALA A 90 -14.06 -23.29 -19.50
CA ALA A 90 -12.90 -23.37 -20.37
C ALA A 90 -11.75 -22.42 -19.98
N LEU A 91 -12.04 -21.30 -19.31
CA LEU A 91 -11.05 -20.29 -18.90
C LEU A 91 -10.93 -20.15 -17.37
N LYS A 92 -11.35 -21.17 -16.59
CA LYS A 92 -11.49 -21.03 -15.14
C LYS A 92 -10.17 -20.67 -14.44
N GLU A 93 -9.05 -21.23 -14.89
CA GLU A 93 -7.73 -21.03 -14.27
C GLU A 93 -7.18 -19.64 -14.60
N GLU A 94 -7.43 -19.18 -15.81
CA GLU A 94 -7.05 -17.88 -16.33
C GLU A 94 -7.86 -16.76 -15.66
N ILE A 95 -9.16 -16.97 -15.46
CA ILE A 95 -10.00 -16.05 -14.67
C ILE A 95 -9.54 -15.98 -13.22
N ALA A 96 -9.17 -17.10 -12.59
CA ALA A 96 -8.58 -17.08 -11.26
C ALA A 96 -7.25 -16.30 -11.24
N THR A 97 -6.45 -16.42 -12.30
CA THR A 97 -5.19 -15.68 -12.48
C THR A 97 -5.44 -14.17 -12.60
N ILE A 98 -6.46 -13.74 -13.34
CA ILE A 98 -6.88 -12.33 -13.42
C ILE A 98 -7.39 -11.81 -12.07
N LYS A 99 -8.11 -12.64 -11.32
CA LYS A 99 -8.58 -12.28 -9.97
C LYS A 99 -7.42 -11.97 -9.03
N GLU A 100 -6.33 -12.72 -9.13
CA GLU A 100 -5.09 -12.48 -8.39
C GLU A 100 -4.33 -11.26 -8.93
N ASN A 101 -4.26 -11.08 -10.24
CA ASN A 101 -3.64 -9.92 -10.87
C ASN A 101 -4.44 -9.45 -12.11
N PRO A 102 -5.17 -8.32 -11.99
CA PRO A 102 -6.05 -7.82 -13.04
C PRO A 102 -5.37 -7.53 -14.38
N MET A 103 -4.06 -7.32 -14.38
CA MET A 103 -3.30 -6.98 -15.60
C MET A 103 -3.28 -8.12 -16.63
N PHE A 104 -3.50 -9.36 -16.20
CA PHE A 104 -3.60 -10.52 -17.11
C PHE A 104 -4.84 -10.48 -18.02
N GLY A 105 -5.80 -9.59 -17.75
CA GLY A 105 -7.04 -9.51 -18.53
C GLY A 105 -6.83 -9.15 -19.99
N GLU A 106 -5.95 -8.19 -20.27
CA GLU A 106 -5.67 -7.76 -21.63
C GLU A 106 -4.96 -8.86 -22.43
N GLN A 107 -3.98 -9.54 -21.83
CA GLN A 107 -3.33 -10.67 -22.48
C GLN A 107 -4.32 -11.81 -22.75
N LEU A 108 -5.13 -12.19 -21.76
CA LEU A 108 -6.10 -13.26 -21.97
C LEU A 108 -7.09 -12.91 -23.08
N SER A 109 -7.59 -11.67 -23.10
CA SER A 109 -8.46 -11.17 -24.16
C SER A 109 -7.80 -11.23 -25.53
N TRP A 110 -6.52 -10.85 -25.63
CA TRP A 110 -5.75 -10.94 -26.86
C TRP A 110 -5.53 -12.39 -27.31
N GLU A 111 -5.19 -13.30 -26.38
CA GLU A 111 -4.98 -14.72 -26.68
C GLU A 111 -6.27 -15.39 -27.14
N VAL A 112 -7.41 -15.08 -26.51
CA VAL A 112 -8.72 -15.58 -26.96
C VAL A 112 -9.07 -15.05 -28.36
N ALA A 113 -8.74 -13.80 -28.67
CA ALA A 113 -9.01 -13.22 -29.99
C ALA A 113 -8.16 -13.84 -31.11
N ASN A 114 -6.87 -14.05 -30.86
CA ASN A 114 -5.91 -14.46 -31.90
C ASN A 114 -5.67 -15.97 -31.95
N HIS A 115 -5.81 -16.64 -30.81
CA HIS A 115 -5.56 -18.07 -30.64
C HIS A 115 -6.69 -18.76 -29.86
N PRO A 116 -7.96 -18.62 -30.27
CA PRO A 116 -9.09 -19.10 -29.48
C PRO A 116 -9.01 -20.59 -29.14
N THR A 117 -8.39 -21.40 -30.00
CA THR A 117 -8.25 -22.85 -29.80
C THR A 117 -7.13 -23.27 -28.84
N SER A 118 -6.33 -22.34 -28.29
CA SER A 118 -5.28 -22.68 -27.32
C SER A 118 -5.82 -23.12 -25.97
N PHE A 119 -7.01 -22.67 -25.60
CA PHE A 119 -7.65 -22.97 -24.32
C PHE A 119 -8.57 -24.19 -24.43
N SER A 120 -9.40 -24.21 -25.47
CA SER A 120 -10.32 -25.32 -25.75
C SER A 120 -10.74 -25.32 -27.21
N LYS A 121 -11.24 -26.46 -27.69
CA LYS A 121 -11.84 -26.57 -29.01
C LYS A 121 -13.09 -25.68 -29.10
N LEU A 122 -13.22 -24.92 -30.19
CA LEU A 122 -14.44 -24.15 -30.48
C LEU A 122 -15.66 -25.06 -30.63
N ALA A 123 -16.81 -24.59 -30.15
CA ALA A 123 -18.07 -25.31 -30.25
C ALA A 123 -18.46 -25.55 -31.72
N GLY A 124 -19.26 -26.60 -31.93
CA GLY A 124 -19.71 -27.02 -33.25
C GLY A 124 -18.58 -27.59 -34.14
N ASN A 125 -18.94 -27.82 -35.41
CA ASN A 125 -18.11 -28.53 -36.37
C ASN A 125 -17.86 -27.67 -37.61
N LYS A 126 -16.64 -27.79 -38.15
CA LYS A 126 -16.23 -27.25 -39.45
C LYS A 126 -15.64 -28.39 -40.26
N MET A 127 -16.36 -28.86 -41.28
CA MET A 127 -15.92 -29.95 -42.15
C MET A 127 -15.78 -29.40 -43.57
N LEU A 128 -14.59 -29.58 -44.18
CA LEU A 128 -14.30 -29.10 -45.54
C LEU A 128 -14.67 -27.62 -45.78
N GLY A 129 -14.48 -26.77 -44.77
CA GLY A 129 -14.81 -25.34 -44.84
C GLY A 129 -16.26 -24.98 -44.48
N ILE A 130 -17.19 -25.95 -44.47
CA ILE A 130 -18.59 -25.74 -44.10
C ILE A 130 -18.73 -25.75 -42.57
N LYS A 131 -19.28 -24.67 -42.02
CA LYS A 131 -19.50 -24.46 -40.58
C LYS A 131 -20.98 -24.71 -40.24
N ASN A 132 -21.24 -25.50 -39.20
CA ASN A 132 -22.59 -25.63 -38.65
C ASN A 132 -23.00 -24.37 -37.86
N SER A 133 -24.28 -24.26 -37.47
CA SER A 133 -24.81 -23.10 -36.72
C SER A 133 -24.03 -22.84 -35.44
N ALA A 134 -23.81 -23.88 -34.62
CA ALA A 134 -23.03 -23.79 -33.39
C ALA A 134 -21.60 -23.26 -33.62
N ARG A 135 -20.95 -23.65 -34.72
CA ARG A 135 -19.62 -23.12 -35.06
C ARG A 135 -19.66 -21.65 -35.45
N LYS A 136 -20.68 -21.22 -36.21
CA LYS A 136 -20.85 -19.81 -36.58
C LYS A 136 -21.10 -18.94 -35.35
N GLU A 137 -21.94 -19.42 -34.44
CA GLU A 137 -22.25 -18.75 -33.18
C GLU A 137 -21.01 -18.65 -32.27
N ALA A 138 -20.24 -19.73 -32.15
CA ALA A 138 -18.99 -19.73 -31.40
C ALA A 138 -17.98 -18.70 -31.90
N GLU A 139 -17.78 -18.61 -33.21
CA GLU A 139 -16.87 -17.63 -33.81
C GLU A 139 -17.40 -16.19 -33.68
N ALA A 140 -18.72 -15.98 -33.79
CA ALA A 140 -19.34 -14.68 -33.60
C ALA A 140 -19.35 -14.21 -32.12
N GLY A 141 -19.31 -15.14 -31.17
CA GLY A 141 -19.25 -14.85 -29.73
C GLY A 141 -17.86 -14.50 -29.21
N LEU A 142 -16.79 -14.71 -30.00
CA LEU A 142 -15.42 -14.42 -29.58
C LEU A 142 -15.18 -12.96 -29.14
N PRO A 143 -15.62 -11.93 -29.91
CA PRO A 143 -15.47 -10.53 -29.48
C PRO A 143 -16.16 -10.24 -28.14
N SER A 144 -17.34 -10.82 -27.92
CA SER A 144 -18.08 -10.66 -26.66
C SER A 144 -17.38 -11.33 -25.49
N LEU A 145 -16.77 -12.51 -25.70
CA LEU A 145 -15.93 -13.16 -24.71
C LEU A 145 -14.71 -12.30 -24.35
N CYS A 146 -14.02 -11.74 -25.34
CA CYS A 146 -12.89 -10.84 -25.14
C CYS A 146 -13.30 -9.60 -24.32
N ASN A 147 -14.43 -8.97 -24.68
CA ASN A 147 -14.95 -7.82 -23.95
C ASN A 147 -15.29 -8.17 -22.49
N ALA A 148 -15.96 -9.31 -22.26
CA ALA A 148 -16.30 -9.77 -20.92
C ALA A 148 -15.05 -10.02 -20.05
N ILE A 149 -13.98 -10.57 -20.63
CA ILE A 149 -12.68 -10.74 -19.95
C ILE A 149 -12.07 -9.38 -19.61
N GLY A 150 -12.07 -8.43 -20.55
CA GLY A 150 -11.56 -7.08 -20.32
C GLY A 150 -12.33 -6.34 -19.23
N ASP A 151 -13.66 -6.48 -19.19
CA ASP A 151 -14.51 -5.82 -18.20
C ASP A 151 -14.39 -6.48 -16.82
N TYR A 152 -14.22 -7.80 -16.75
CA TYR A 152 -13.86 -8.48 -15.51
C TYR A 152 -12.57 -7.93 -14.93
N ALA A 153 -11.51 -7.86 -15.73
CA ALA A 153 -10.21 -7.34 -15.30
C ALA A 153 -10.28 -5.90 -14.78
N LYS A 154 -10.96 -5.01 -15.52
CA LYS A 154 -11.20 -3.62 -15.07
C LYS A 154 -11.97 -3.58 -13.76
N THR A 155 -12.98 -4.44 -13.59
CA THR A 155 -13.80 -4.50 -12.38
C THR A 155 -12.99 -4.99 -11.18
N VAL A 156 -12.23 -6.07 -11.31
CA VAL A 156 -11.34 -6.56 -10.25
C VAL A 156 -10.32 -5.48 -9.85
N LYS A 157 -9.73 -4.77 -10.83
CA LYS A 157 -8.82 -3.66 -10.56
C LYS A 157 -9.47 -2.56 -9.72
N ARG A 158 -10.64 -2.06 -10.15
CA ARG A 158 -11.38 -1.01 -9.42
C ARG A 158 -11.78 -1.44 -8.02
N GLU A 159 -12.24 -2.68 -7.84
CA GLU A 159 -12.64 -3.20 -6.53
C GLU A 159 -11.44 -3.31 -5.59
N LYS A 160 -10.29 -3.79 -6.08
CA LYS A 160 -9.05 -3.81 -5.30
C LYS A 160 -8.62 -2.41 -4.85
N GLU A 161 -8.64 -1.45 -5.78
CA GLU A 161 -8.33 -0.05 -5.47
C GLU A 161 -9.32 0.54 -4.46
N SER A 162 -10.62 0.29 -4.61
CA SER A 162 -11.68 0.72 -3.68
C SER A 162 -11.50 0.16 -2.28
N ILE A 163 -11.22 -1.14 -2.15
CA ILE A 163 -10.94 -1.81 -0.86
C ILE A 163 -9.75 -1.15 -0.15
N LEU A 164 -8.68 -0.86 -0.89
CA LEU A 164 -7.49 -0.21 -0.35
C LEU A 164 -7.79 1.23 0.12
N GLN A 165 -8.53 2.00 -0.67
CA GLN A 165 -8.92 3.37 -0.31
C GLN A 165 -9.78 3.40 0.96
N ASN A 166 -10.75 2.50 1.06
CA ASN A 166 -11.61 2.39 2.23
C ASN A 166 -10.83 1.99 3.49
N TYR A 167 -9.89 1.04 3.36
CA TYR A 167 -9.03 0.64 4.46
C TYR A 167 -8.14 1.81 4.95
N HIS A 168 -7.54 2.58 4.05
CA HIS A 168 -6.77 3.77 4.41
C HIS A 168 -7.64 4.85 5.08
N ALA A 169 -8.89 5.02 4.64
CA ALA A 169 -9.84 5.96 5.25
C ALA A 169 -10.29 5.53 6.66
N GLU A 170 -10.58 4.25 6.87
CA GLU A 170 -10.94 3.68 8.19
C GLU A 170 -9.78 3.74 9.18
N GLN A 171 -8.55 3.46 8.73
CA GLN A 171 -7.36 3.57 9.57
C GLN A 171 -7.14 5.01 10.07
N LYS A 172 -7.37 6.01 9.21
CA LYS A 172 -7.33 7.44 9.60
C LYS A 172 -8.41 7.80 10.62
N ARG A 173 -9.60 7.18 10.56
CA ARG A 173 -10.69 7.41 11.53
C ARG A 173 -10.46 6.75 12.88
N HIS A 174 -9.73 5.63 12.94
CA HIS A 174 -9.43 4.93 14.19
C HIS A 174 -8.17 5.42 14.92
N GLU A 175 -7.28 6.18 14.27
CA GLU A 175 -6.18 6.86 14.96
C GLU A 175 -6.63 8.15 15.68
N GLN A 176 -7.73 8.78 15.25
CA GLN A 176 -8.24 10.03 15.86
C GLN A 176 -8.88 9.94 17.27
N PRO A 177 -9.46 8.81 17.75
CA PRO A 177 -10.13 8.81 19.06
C PRO A 177 -9.22 8.52 20.26
N MET A 178 -8.03 7.92 20.06
CA MET A 178 -7.20 7.45 21.19
C MET A 178 -6.28 8.50 21.81
N GLU A 179 -6.07 9.64 21.15
CA GLU A 179 -5.20 10.70 21.66
C GLU A 179 -5.85 11.54 22.78
N ARG A 180 -7.18 11.42 22.98
CA ARG A 180 -7.92 12.19 23.99
C ARG A 180 -8.01 11.54 25.37
N VAL A 181 -7.71 10.23 25.52
CA VAL A 181 -7.99 9.50 26.79
C VAL A 181 -6.74 9.08 27.57
N GLN A 182 -5.54 9.07 26.96
CA GLN A 182 -4.31 8.69 27.68
C GLN A 182 -3.52 9.86 28.30
N MET A 183 -4.01 11.09 28.20
CA MET A 183 -3.39 12.26 28.84
C MET A 183 -3.85 12.48 30.29
N VAL A 184 -3.80 11.45 31.14
CA VAL A 184 -3.81 11.67 32.59
C VAL A 184 -2.85 10.68 33.24
N LYS A 185 -1.74 11.22 33.77
CA LYS A 185 -0.73 10.57 34.64
C LYS A 185 0.34 9.71 33.96
N LYS A 186 1.41 10.36 33.48
CA LYS A 186 2.82 10.12 33.87
C LYS A 186 3.75 11.11 33.14
N PRO A 187 4.62 11.87 33.84
CA PRO A 187 5.60 12.71 33.16
C PRO A 187 6.69 11.80 32.58
N ARG A 188 6.76 11.67 31.25
CA ARG A 188 7.88 11.01 30.56
C ARG A 188 8.88 12.08 30.12
N LYS A 189 10.14 11.87 30.50
CA LYS A 189 11.30 12.68 30.08
C LYS A 189 11.40 12.79 28.55
N PRO A 190 11.75 13.96 27.99
CA PRO A 190 11.87 14.16 26.55
C PRO A 190 13.24 13.69 26.06
N LEU A 191 13.35 12.42 25.66
CA LEU A 191 14.54 11.89 24.98
C LEU A 191 14.21 11.18 23.66
N HIS A 192 12.94 11.17 23.23
CA HIS A 192 12.50 10.42 22.05
C HIS A 192 11.84 11.29 20.95
N LEU A 193 11.84 12.62 21.10
CA LEU A 193 11.21 13.52 20.13
C LEU A 193 12.11 13.82 18.92
N GLU A 194 13.42 13.76 19.10
CA GLU A 194 14.39 14.19 18.09
C GLU A 194 14.53 13.18 16.93
N LYS A 195 14.29 11.89 17.19
CA LYS A 195 14.37 10.83 16.17
C LYS A 195 13.19 10.84 15.19
N GLU A 196 12.08 11.47 15.56
CA GLU A 196 10.83 11.54 14.77
C GLU A 196 10.75 12.82 13.90
N MET A 197 11.56 13.84 14.23
CA MET A 197 11.67 15.08 13.47
C MET A 197 12.72 15.04 12.35
N ALA A 198 13.49 13.95 12.23
CA ALA A 198 14.45 13.80 11.15
C ALA A 198 13.75 13.57 9.78
N PRO A 199 14.32 14.09 8.67
CA PRO A 199 13.87 13.70 7.34
C PRO A 199 13.99 12.18 7.19
N LEU A 200 12.99 11.54 6.55
CA LEU A 200 12.98 10.10 6.31
C LEU A 200 14.31 9.66 5.72
N SER A 201 14.90 8.59 6.28
CA SER A 201 16.09 8.01 5.68
C SER A 201 15.74 7.45 4.29
N ASN A 202 16.65 7.58 3.32
CA ASN A 202 16.52 6.93 2.01
C ASN A 202 16.21 5.42 2.14
N LYS A 203 16.70 4.78 3.20
CA LYS A 203 16.43 3.37 3.52
C LYS A 203 14.98 3.11 3.92
N GLU A 204 14.36 4.03 4.68
CA GLU A 204 12.95 3.92 5.08
C GLU A 204 12.02 4.21 3.91
N ILE A 205 12.37 5.17 3.06
CA ILE A 205 11.64 5.47 1.82
C ILE A 205 11.66 4.24 0.91
N ALA A 206 12.83 3.66 0.65
CA ALA A 206 12.96 2.46 -0.18
C ALA A 206 12.14 1.27 0.38
N TYR A 207 12.19 1.05 1.70
CA TYR A 207 11.40 -0.01 2.34
C TYR A 207 9.89 0.18 2.19
N LYS A 208 9.42 1.43 2.26
CA LYS A 208 8.01 1.77 2.07
C LYS A 208 7.59 1.66 0.60
N ILE A 209 8.42 2.11 -0.35
CA ILE A 209 8.18 1.97 -1.79
C ILE A 209 8.07 0.49 -2.18
N GLN A 210 8.96 -0.38 -1.68
CA GLN A 210 8.90 -1.81 -1.99
C GLN A 210 7.63 -2.51 -1.45
N ARG A 211 6.99 -1.92 -0.45
CA ARG A 211 5.71 -2.39 0.12
C ARG A 211 4.50 -1.72 -0.51
N ASP A 212 4.71 -0.72 -1.36
CA ASP A 212 3.63 -0.11 -2.10
C ASP A 212 3.03 -1.14 -3.07
N THR A 213 1.72 -1.30 -2.98
CA THR A 213 1.00 -2.34 -3.72
C THR A 213 1.03 -2.07 -5.22
N SER A 214 0.94 -0.81 -5.65
CA SER A 214 1.03 -0.44 -7.07
C SER A 214 2.42 -0.72 -7.62
N VAL A 215 3.47 -0.48 -6.83
CA VAL A 215 4.86 -0.83 -7.18
C VAL A 215 5.03 -2.35 -7.30
N GLN A 216 4.47 -3.13 -6.37
CA GLN A 216 4.50 -4.59 -6.44
C GLN A 216 3.74 -5.15 -7.67
N TYR A 217 2.58 -4.58 -8.00
CA TYR A 217 1.83 -4.95 -9.19
C TYR A 217 2.62 -4.63 -10.46
N GLY A 218 3.17 -3.42 -10.59
CA GLY A 218 4.01 -3.06 -11.72
C GLY A 218 5.24 -3.95 -11.85
N GLN A 219 5.86 -4.34 -10.73
CA GLN A 219 6.99 -5.26 -10.75
C GLN A 219 6.58 -6.66 -11.25
N ALA A 220 5.43 -7.19 -10.82
CA ALA A 220 4.91 -8.47 -11.30
C ALA A 220 4.55 -8.41 -12.79
N GLU A 221 4.00 -7.29 -13.25
CA GLU A 221 3.65 -7.07 -14.66
C GLU A 221 4.88 -7.02 -15.56
N ILE A 222 5.94 -6.34 -15.13
CA ILE A 222 7.23 -6.35 -15.85
C ILE A 222 7.79 -7.76 -15.93
N GLN A 223 7.78 -8.53 -14.82
CA GLN A 223 8.28 -9.91 -14.83
C GLN A 223 7.50 -10.78 -15.81
N TYR A 224 6.19 -10.62 -15.88
CA TYR A 224 5.36 -11.34 -16.82
C TYR A 224 5.70 -11.02 -18.27
N TRP A 225 5.72 -9.75 -18.64
CA TRP A 225 6.05 -9.37 -20.01
C TRP A 225 7.50 -9.72 -20.36
N CYS A 226 8.43 -9.70 -19.41
CA CYS A 226 9.78 -10.22 -19.64
C CYS A 226 9.79 -11.73 -19.93
N HIS A 227 8.93 -12.52 -19.28
CA HIS A 227 8.75 -13.93 -19.63
C HIS A 227 8.18 -14.12 -21.04
N ILE A 228 7.15 -13.35 -21.42
CA ILE A 228 6.55 -13.48 -22.77
C ILE A 228 7.53 -13.02 -23.87
N VAL A 229 8.21 -11.89 -23.66
CA VAL A 229 9.07 -11.26 -24.67
C VAL A 229 10.43 -11.96 -24.78
N TYR A 230 11.03 -12.37 -23.67
CA TYR A 230 12.42 -12.85 -23.63
C TYR A 230 12.59 -14.26 -23.03
N ASP A 231 11.50 -14.92 -22.62
CA ASP A 231 11.54 -16.18 -21.86
C ASP A 231 12.38 -16.09 -20.58
N ASN A 232 12.44 -14.88 -20.00
CA ASN A 232 13.19 -14.62 -18.77
C ASN A 232 12.46 -13.58 -17.91
N PRO A 233 11.67 -14.00 -16.90
CA PRO A 233 10.93 -13.06 -16.05
C PRO A 233 11.83 -12.16 -15.20
N CYS A 234 13.11 -12.51 -15.02
CA CYS A 234 14.03 -11.80 -14.15
C CYS A 234 14.93 -10.82 -14.90
N LEU A 235 14.79 -10.71 -16.22
CA LEU A 235 15.70 -9.98 -17.10
C LEU A 235 15.92 -8.52 -16.65
N LEU A 236 14.85 -7.83 -16.27
CA LEU A 236 14.89 -6.41 -15.90
C LEU A 236 14.92 -6.17 -14.38
N ARG A 237 15.13 -7.20 -13.55
CA ARG A 237 15.05 -7.08 -12.08
C ARG A 237 15.95 -5.98 -11.54
N GLU A 238 17.24 -6.02 -11.89
CA GLU A 238 18.23 -5.04 -11.41
C GLU A 238 17.86 -3.62 -11.84
N ARG A 239 17.44 -3.45 -13.10
CA ARG A 239 17.00 -2.15 -13.63
C ARG A 239 15.75 -1.62 -12.91
N THR A 240 14.80 -2.49 -12.55
CA THR A 240 13.63 -2.08 -11.76
C THR A 240 13.99 -1.67 -10.34
N GLU A 241 15.02 -2.25 -9.74
CA GLU A 241 15.54 -1.84 -8.42
C GLU A 241 16.27 -0.48 -8.51
N GLU A 242 16.97 -0.21 -9.61
CA GLU A 242 17.56 1.11 -9.89
C GLU A 242 16.48 2.19 -10.03
N ILE A 243 15.37 1.90 -10.70
CA ILE A 243 14.22 2.81 -10.83
C ILE A 243 13.62 3.17 -9.45
N GLN A 244 13.58 2.23 -8.49
CA GLN A 244 13.13 2.53 -7.12
C GLN A 244 14.03 3.57 -6.43
N LYS A 245 15.34 3.56 -6.75
CA LYS A 245 16.31 4.53 -6.24
C LYS A 245 16.19 5.86 -7.00
N ASN A 246 16.10 5.79 -8.32
CA ASN A 246 16.01 6.93 -9.22
C ASN A 246 14.91 6.73 -10.29
N PRO A 247 13.69 7.24 -10.05
CA PRO A 247 12.57 7.05 -10.99
C PRO A 247 12.78 7.70 -12.36
N ALA A 248 13.72 8.63 -12.51
CA ALA A 248 14.07 9.21 -13.81
C ALA A 248 14.66 8.18 -14.78
N MET A 249 15.25 7.09 -14.28
CA MET A 249 15.80 6.02 -15.11
C MET A 249 14.72 5.17 -15.81
N GLY A 250 13.45 5.30 -15.39
CA GLY A 250 12.36 4.51 -15.95
C GLY A 250 12.04 4.85 -17.40
N GLU A 251 12.05 6.15 -17.74
CA GLU A 251 11.83 6.63 -19.10
C GLU A 251 12.93 6.16 -20.04
N GLU A 252 14.19 6.25 -19.59
CA GLU A 252 15.34 5.73 -20.33
C GLU A 252 15.24 4.21 -20.55
N LEU A 253 14.86 3.45 -19.53
CA LEU A 253 14.71 1.99 -19.66
C LEU A 253 13.59 1.63 -20.64
N SER A 254 12.44 2.31 -20.57
CA SER A 254 11.32 2.12 -21.50
C SER A 254 11.76 2.41 -22.95
N TRP A 255 12.50 3.51 -23.15
CA TRP A 255 13.07 3.85 -24.44
C TRP A 255 14.07 2.80 -24.95
N GLN A 256 14.96 2.29 -24.10
CA GLN A 256 15.92 1.24 -24.45
C GLN A 256 15.20 -0.05 -24.88
N VAL A 257 14.17 -0.46 -24.15
CA VAL A 257 13.39 -1.66 -24.48
C VAL A 257 12.63 -1.49 -25.79
N ALA A 258 12.05 -0.31 -26.05
CA ALA A 258 11.32 -0.03 -27.27
C ALA A 258 12.22 -0.01 -28.53
N ASN A 259 13.38 0.64 -28.44
CA ASN A 259 14.24 0.90 -29.61
C ASN A 259 15.34 -0.15 -29.79
N HIS A 260 15.77 -0.78 -28.70
CA HIS A 260 16.85 -1.75 -28.69
C HIS A 260 16.48 -3.03 -27.90
N PRO A 261 15.35 -3.70 -28.20
CA PRO A 261 14.87 -4.85 -27.42
C PRO A 261 15.90 -5.99 -27.37
N THR A 262 16.66 -6.20 -28.44
CA THR A 262 17.68 -7.25 -28.53
C THR A 262 18.96 -6.95 -27.75
N PHE A 263 19.12 -5.73 -27.21
CA PHE A 263 20.24 -5.36 -26.35
C PHE A 263 20.25 -6.15 -25.04
N PHE A 264 19.06 -6.42 -24.49
CA PHE A 264 18.92 -7.13 -23.22
C PHE A 264 18.98 -8.64 -23.40
N ALA A 265 18.20 -9.16 -24.33
CA ALA A 265 18.14 -10.58 -24.65
C ALA A 265 17.53 -10.81 -26.04
N LYS A 266 17.70 -12.01 -26.59
CA LYS A 266 16.98 -12.41 -27.80
C LYS A 266 15.49 -12.60 -27.47
N PHE A 267 14.61 -12.25 -28.41
CA PHE A 267 13.18 -12.57 -28.28
C PHE A 267 12.96 -14.06 -28.08
N ALA A 268 11.96 -14.40 -27.29
CA ALA A 268 11.47 -15.75 -27.12
C ALA A 268 11.06 -16.37 -28.48
N GLY A 269 11.11 -17.70 -28.55
CA GLY A 269 10.79 -18.44 -29.76
C GLY A 269 11.83 -18.32 -30.88
N HIS A 270 11.45 -18.81 -32.06
CA HIS A 270 12.36 -19.00 -33.19
C HIS A 270 11.82 -18.31 -34.45
N GLN A 271 12.77 -17.80 -35.24
CA GLN A 271 12.53 -17.30 -36.59
C GLN A 271 13.58 -17.90 -37.52
N THR A 272 13.14 -18.68 -38.50
CA THR A 272 14.02 -19.33 -39.49
C THR A 272 13.55 -18.91 -40.87
N LEU A 273 14.45 -18.33 -41.68
CA LEU A 273 14.14 -17.85 -43.04
C LEU A 273 12.90 -16.93 -43.10
N GLY A 274 12.71 -16.08 -42.10
CA GLY A 274 11.56 -15.16 -42.02
C GLY A 274 10.28 -15.75 -41.43
N ILE A 275 10.19 -17.08 -41.26
CA ILE A 275 9.03 -17.74 -40.66
C ILE A 275 9.15 -17.73 -39.14
N LYS A 276 8.16 -17.15 -38.46
CA LYS A 276 8.10 -17.01 -37.00
C LYS A 276 7.17 -18.06 -36.39
N ASN A 277 7.62 -18.74 -35.33
CA ASN A 277 6.74 -19.57 -34.53
C ASN A 277 5.81 -18.72 -33.64
N GLU A 278 4.79 -19.35 -33.03
CA GLU A 278 3.81 -18.62 -32.21
C GLU A 278 4.45 -17.93 -31.00
N ALA A 279 5.44 -18.56 -30.36
CA ALA A 279 6.20 -17.94 -29.27
C ALA A 279 6.88 -16.64 -29.73
N ARG A 280 7.49 -16.62 -30.92
CA ARG A 280 8.12 -15.42 -31.49
C ARG A 280 7.09 -14.33 -31.79
N LYS A 281 5.92 -14.68 -32.34
CA LYS A 281 4.85 -13.71 -32.60
C LYS A 281 4.34 -13.07 -31.31
N LYS A 282 4.11 -13.86 -30.26
CA LYS A 282 3.71 -13.38 -28.93
C LYS A 282 4.79 -12.46 -28.33
N ALA A 283 6.05 -12.84 -28.46
CA ALA A 283 7.16 -12.06 -27.94
C ALA A 283 7.26 -10.66 -28.58
N GLU A 284 7.10 -10.58 -29.90
CA GLU A 284 7.13 -9.30 -30.62
C GLU A 284 5.89 -8.45 -30.32
N ALA A 285 4.70 -9.04 -30.24
CA ALA A 285 3.47 -8.34 -29.89
C ALA A 285 3.48 -7.82 -28.45
N GLY A 286 4.08 -8.58 -27.52
CA GLY A 286 4.17 -8.23 -26.10
C GLY A 286 5.16 -7.11 -25.78
N LEU A 287 5.98 -6.67 -26.74
CA LEU A 287 6.99 -5.63 -26.49
C LEU A 287 6.36 -4.29 -26.10
N SER A 288 5.29 -3.87 -26.78
CA SER A 288 4.59 -2.62 -26.43
C SER A 288 4.00 -2.69 -25.03
N SER A 289 3.48 -3.86 -24.63
CA SER A 289 2.93 -4.06 -23.30
C SER A 289 4.03 -4.06 -22.22
N LEU A 290 5.21 -4.57 -22.53
CA LEU A 290 6.38 -4.44 -21.66
C LEU A 290 6.76 -2.97 -21.43
N CYS A 291 6.77 -2.14 -22.47
CA CYS A 291 7.04 -0.70 -22.33
C CYS A 291 5.96 0.00 -21.49
N ASN A 292 4.68 -0.29 -21.75
CA ASN A 292 3.57 0.25 -20.95
C ASN A 292 3.67 -0.15 -19.47
N ALA A 293 4.10 -1.39 -19.20
CA ALA A 293 4.33 -1.86 -17.83
C ALA A 293 5.50 -1.14 -17.16
N LEU A 294 6.59 -0.85 -17.89
CA LEU A 294 7.72 -0.05 -17.41
C LEU A 294 7.31 1.39 -17.08
N ASP A 295 6.53 2.03 -17.94
CA ASP A 295 6.03 3.39 -17.72
C ASP A 295 5.09 3.43 -16.51
N SER A 296 4.18 2.47 -16.41
CA SER A 296 3.23 2.34 -15.30
C SER A 296 3.94 2.11 -13.97
N TYR A 297 4.93 1.21 -13.94
CA TYR A 297 5.77 0.97 -12.77
C TYR A 297 6.55 2.22 -12.37
N THR A 298 7.14 2.92 -13.33
CA THR A 298 7.88 4.17 -13.08
C THR A 298 6.99 5.23 -12.44
N ASN A 299 5.78 5.40 -12.97
CA ASN A 299 4.79 6.31 -12.41
C ASN A 299 4.34 5.90 -11.01
N ALA A 300 4.12 4.60 -10.77
CA ALA A 300 3.79 4.08 -9.45
C ALA A 300 4.89 4.37 -8.41
N VAL A 301 6.17 4.17 -8.79
CA VAL A 301 7.30 4.50 -7.92
C VAL A 301 7.38 6.01 -7.63
N LYS A 302 7.20 6.86 -8.66
CA LYS A 302 7.16 8.34 -8.49
C LYS A 302 6.07 8.73 -7.49
N GLN A 303 4.85 8.24 -7.69
CA GLN A 303 3.70 8.53 -6.82
C GLN A 303 3.89 7.99 -5.40
N ALA A 304 4.39 6.77 -5.24
CA ALA A 304 4.66 6.19 -3.93
C ALA A 304 5.67 7.05 -3.16
N LYS A 305 6.75 7.49 -3.82
CA LYS A 305 7.77 8.36 -3.21
C LYS A 305 7.17 9.69 -2.77
N GLU A 306 6.40 10.35 -3.62
CA GLU A 306 5.72 11.62 -3.29
C GLU A 306 4.73 11.46 -2.13
N SER A 307 3.92 10.40 -2.16
CA SER A 307 2.94 10.10 -1.11
C SER A 307 3.63 9.86 0.25
N ILE A 308 4.73 9.11 0.26
CA ILE A 308 5.52 8.83 1.47
C ILE A 308 6.11 10.12 2.05
N ILE A 309 6.68 10.99 1.20
CA ILE A 309 7.25 12.28 1.62
C ILE A 309 6.15 13.18 2.18
N LYS A 310 5.01 13.28 1.48
CA LYS A 310 3.87 14.10 1.89
C LYS A 310 3.27 13.62 3.21
N GLU A 311 3.05 12.31 3.37
CA GLU A 311 2.52 11.74 4.62
C GLU A 311 3.47 12.04 5.80
N HIS A 312 4.79 11.96 5.59
CA HIS A 312 5.77 12.31 6.62
C HIS A 312 5.71 13.80 6.99
N GLN A 313 5.66 14.68 5.99
CA GLN A 313 5.57 16.13 6.21
C GLN A 313 4.28 16.52 6.93
N GLU A 314 3.14 15.91 6.57
CA GLU A 314 1.86 16.11 7.25
C GLU A 314 1.91 15.65 8.72
N LYS A 315 2.57 14.52 9.01
CA LYS A 315 2.78 14.04 10.38
C LYS A 315 3.63 15.01 11.19
N GLN A 316 4.74 15.51 10.63
CA GLN A 316 5.60 16.49 11.30
C GLN A 316 4.86 17.80 11.59
N ASN A 317 4.06 18.31 10.64
CA ASN A 317 3.27 19.52 10.85
C ASN A 317 2.24 19.35 11.98
N ARG A 318 1.55 18.21 12.04
CA ARG A 318 0.59 17.92 13.13
C ARG A 318 1.26 17.82 14.49
N GLN A 319 2.43 17.18 14.57
CA GLN A 319 3.20 17.07 15.81
C GLN A 319 3.76 18.41 16.27
N GLY A 320 4.27 19.23 15.35
CA GLY A 320 4.76 20.59 15.65
C GLY A 320 3.65 21.52 16.15
N GLN A 321 2.47 21.47 15.53
CA GLN A 321 1.30 22.24 15.99
C GLN A 321 0.81 21.79 17.37
N SER A 322 0.76 20.48 17.61
CA SER A 322 0.37 19.91 18.92
C SER A 322 1.38 20.30 20.03
N ALA A 323 2.68 20.25 19.74
CA ALA A 323 3.72 20.67 20.67
C ALA A 323 3.66 22.19 20.97
N GLY A 324 3.39 23.02 19.96
CA GLY A 324 3.22 24.47 20.12
C GLY A 324 2.01 24.83 21.00
N LEU A 325 0.86 24.17 20.76
CA LEU A 325 -0.36 24.35 21.55
C LEU A 325 -0.16 23.90 23.01
N ALA A 326 0.55 22.80 23.24
CA ALA A 326 0.88 22.32 24.57
C ALA A 326 1.80 23.30 25.33
N GLN A 327 2.81 23.86 24.66
CA GLN A 327 3.69 24.88 25.26
C GLN A 327 2.95 26.19 25.57
N GLU A 328 2.02 26.62 24.71
CA GLU A 328 1.22 27.82 24.94
C GLU A 328 0.26 27.66 26.13
N LEU A 329 -0.39 26.50 26.24
CA LEU A 329 -1.21 26.14 27.40
C LEU A 329 -0.39 26.13 28.70
N GLN A 330 0.81 25.56 28.66
CA GLN A 330 1.71 25.50 29.81
C GLN A 330 2.18 26.90 30.23
N LYS A 331 2.53 27.78 29.27
CA LYS A 331 2.86 29.19 29.55
C LYS A 331 1.68 29.96 30.16
N LYS A 332 0.46 29.77 29.66
CA LYS A 332 -0.75 30.40 30.22
C LYS A 332 -1.03 29.91 31.65
N GLN A 333 -0.83 28.62 31.94
CA GLN A 333 -0.93 28.09 33.31
C GLN A 333 0.17 28.65 34.25
N HIS A 334 1.40 28.81 33.74
CA HIS A 334 2.48 29.44 34.50
C HIS A 334 2.27 30.95 34.73
N ALA A 335 1.60 31.64 33.82
CA ALA A 335 1.22 33.05 33.98
C ALA A 335 0.09 33.21 35.00
N LEU A 336 -0.92 32.33 34.96
CA LEU A 336 -2.03 32.31 35.92
C LEU A 336 -1.59 31.95 37.36
N SER A 337 -0.49 31.22 37.51
CA SER A 337 0.10 30.91 38.83
C SER A 337 1.01 32.01 39.37
N LYS A 338 1.31 33.05 38.57
CA LYS A 338 2.07 34.24 39.00
C LYS A 338 1.13 35.45 39.06
N TRP A 339 0.22 35.48 40.04
CA TRP A 339 -0.47 36.73 40.38
C TRP A 339 0.50 37.62 41.18
N PRO A 340 0.72 38.90 40.82
CA PRO A 340 1.50 39.81 41.64
C PRO A 340 0.76 40.05 42.97
N LYS A 341 1.46 39.90 44.10
CA LYS A 341 0.95 40.39 45.38
C LYS A 341 0.72 41.89 45.27
N LEU A 342 -0.51 42.31 45.59
CA LEU A 342 -0.93 43.70 45.70
C LEU A 342 0.02 44.44 46.68
N PRO A 343 0.52 45.64 46.37
CA PRO A 343 1.23 46.46 47.35
C PRO A 343 0.24 46.91 48.42
N GLU A 344 0.55 46.64 49.68
CA GLU A 344 -0.22 47.09 50.83
C GLU A 344 -0.26 48.62 50.88
N HIS A 345 -1.47 49.16 51.01
CA HIS A 345 -1.71 50.57 51.25
C HIS A 345 -1.08 50.99 52.58
N SER A 346 -0.23 52.02 52.56
CA SER A 346 0.03 52.87 53.71
C SER A 346 -0.34 54.31 53.36
N THR A 347 -1.44 54.75 53.97
CA THR A 347 -1.92 56.13 54.05
C THR A 347 -0.95 56.98 54.87
N VAL A 348 -0.71 58.24 54.47
CA VAL A 348 -0.63 59.43 55.36
C VAL A 348 -0.56 60.72 54.52
N THR A 349 -1.64 61.49 54.62
CA THR A 349 -1.83 62.94 54.77
C THR A 349 -0.85 64.01 54.24
N ALA A 350 -1.46 65.02 53.58
CA ALA A 350 -1.35 66.48 53.79
C ALA A 350 -0.56 67.38 52.78
N ARG A 351 -1.37 68.19 52.05
CA ARG A 351 -1.34 69.66 51.82
C ARG A 351 -0.11 70.42 51.24
N HIS A 352 -0.45 71.34 50.31
CA HIS A 352 0.24 72.58 49.86
C HIS A 352 1.58 72.35 49.09
N GLU A 353 2.04 73.12 48.09
CA GLU A 353 1.78 74.49 47.65
C GLU A 353 2.38 74.72 46.24
N SER A 354 1.91 75.77 45.56
CA SER A 354 2.47 76.64 44.49
C SER A 354 3.83 76.37 43.80
N GLY A 355 3.91 76.78 42.52
CA GLY A 355 5.06 77.56 42.03
C GLY A 355 5.78 77.09 40.75
N GLU A 356 5.30 77.60 39.60
CA GLU A 356 6.04 78.19 38.47
C GLU A 356 7.34 77.60 37.86
N THR A 357 7.26 77.46 36.52
CA THR A 357 8.27 77.71 35.45
C THR A 357 9.50 76.81 35.29
N SER A 358 9.63 76.18 34.10
CA SER A 358 10.50 76.68 33.01
C SER A 358 10.76 75.61 31.92
N ARG A 359 10.38 75.97 30.67
CA ARG A 359 10.93 75.68 29.32
C ARG A 359 11.67 74.34 29.06
N GLN A 360 11.18 73.48 28.17
CA GLN A 360 11.25 73.51 26.68
C GLN A 360 12.35 72.56 26.17
N VAL A 361 12.01 71.64 25.25
CA VAL A 361 12.66 71.46 23.93
C VAL A 361 12.02 70.25 23.22
N ASP A 362 11.33 70.61 22.13
CA ASP A 362 11.21 70.01 20.80
C ASP A 362 10.97 68.49 20.58
N SER A 363 9.89 68.20 19.86
CA SER A 363 9.99 68.03 18.40
C SER A 363 8.61 67.86 17.73
N LYS A 364 8.35 68.65 16.69
CA LYS A 364 7.31 68.40 15.67
C LYS A 364 7.92 68.62 14.27
N PRO A 365 7.37 67.97 13.22
CA PRO A 365 8.00 67.79 11.91
C PRO A 365 7.56 68.87 10.90
N PRO A 366 8.01 68.78 9.64
CA PRO A 366 7.20 69.29 8.56
C PRO A 366 7.00 68.32 7.39
N ASP A 367 5.92 68.65 6.70
CA ASP A 367 5.28 68.08 5.52
C ASP A 367 5.81 68.76 4.23
N VAL A 368 5.32 68.27 3.08
CA VAL A 368 5.19 68.93 1.76
C VAL A 368 6.12 68.45 0.61
N ARG A 369 5.45 67.77 -0.35
CA ARG A 369 5.76 67.39 -1.75
C ARG A 369 6.00 68.61 -2.68
N PRO A 370 6.55 68.53 -3.95
CA PRO A 370 5.91 67.74 -5.04
C PRO A 370 6.72 67.32 -6.32
N ARG A 371 6.10 66.35 -7.05
CA ARG A 371 5.96 66.18 -8.54
C ARG A 371 7.18 65.77 -9.42
N LYS A 372 7.09 64.57 -10.04
CA LYS A 372 7.00 64.40 -11.52
C LYS A 372 6.56 62.98 -11.93
N VAL A 373 5.75 62.92 -12.99
CA VAL A 373 5.18 61.73 -13.65
C VAL A 373 6.14 61.22 -14.73
N GLY A 374 6.22 59.90 -14.89
CA GLY A 374 6.88 59.24 -16.03
C GLY A 374 6.43 57.78 -16.14
N THR A 375 5.63 57.50 -17.16
CA THR A 375 4.89 56.28 -17.49
C THR A 375 5.77 55.15 -18.05
N THR A 376 5.19 53.93 -18.12
CA THR A 376 5.48 52.73 -18.97
C THR A 376 5.95 51.50 -18.18
N LYS A 377 5.57 50.24 -18.47
CA LYS A 377 4.54 49.62 -19.32
C LYS A 377 4.40 48.18 -18.80
N ALA A 378 3.18 47.68 -18.64
CA ALA A 378 2.93 46.25 -18.40
C ALA A 378 3.04 45.48 -19.71
N MET A 379 3.69 44.31 -19.69
CA MET A 379 3.67 43.33 -20.78
C MET A 379 2.96 42.09 -20.26
N ALA A 380 1.81 41.80 -20.86
CA ALA A 380 1.05 40.58 -20.71
C ALA A 380 1.51 39.56 -21.77
N PHE A 381 1.56 38.29 -21.37
CA PHE A 381 1.87 37.14 -22.20
C PHE A 381 0.70 36.81 -23.14
N THR A 382 1.03 36.45 -24.38
CA THR A 382 0.09 35.83 -25.34
C THR A 382 0.50 34.38 -25.60
N HIS A 383 -0.50 33.51 -25.41
CA HIS A 383 -0.85 32.25 -26.10
C HIS A 383 0.24 31.39 -26.75
#